data_AF-A0A7I8ERW8-F1
#
_entry.id   AF-A0A7I8ERW8-F1
#
_cell.length_a   1.000
_cell.length_b   1.000
_cell.length_c   1.000
_cell.angle_alpha   90.00
_cell.angle_beta   90.00
_cell.angle_gamma   90.00
#
_symmetry.space_group_name_H-M   'P 1'
#
loop_
_entity.id
_entity.type
_entity.pdbx_description
1 polymer ?
#
loop_
_entity_poly.entity_id
_entity_poly.type
_entity_poly.pdbx_seq_one_letter_code
_entity_poly.pdbx_strand_id
1 'polypeptide(L)'
;MHLLRYVAERKRRVALTIEETCMCRNIKPLFNFEPPVTEDDIRSASLQFVRKVSGFNKPSKANEAAFLAAVDEIAAVTSNLLSSLETNAPPRNRAEEEALAQVRAAQRFSK
;
A
#
# COMPACT_ATOMS: atom_id res chain seq x y z
N MET A 1 -7.54 -23.88 32.37
CA MET A 1 -6.17 -23.94 31.79
C MET A 1 -6.13 -23.90 30.25
N HIS A 2 -7.24 -23.68 29.52
CA HIS A 2 -7.25 -23.52 28.06
C HIS A 2 -7.35 -22.05 27.59
N LEU A 3 -8.04 -21.19 28.35
CA LEU A 3 -8.26 -19.79 27.96
C LEU A 3 -6.98 -18.94 28.00
N LEU A 4 -6.08 -19.21 28.95
CA LEU A 4 -4.80 -18.50 29.06
C LEU A 4 -3.84 -18.86 27.93
N ARG A 5 -3.89 -20.10 27.41
CA ARG A 5 -3.13 -20.52 26.23
C ARG A 5 -3.66 -19.85 24.96
N TYR A 6 -4.98 -19.75 24.80
CA TYR A 6 -5.62 -19.03 23.69
C TYR A 6 -5.24 -17.54 23.64
N VAL A 7 -5.26 -16.84 24.79
CA VAL A 7 -4.86 -15.42 24.86
C VAL A 7 -3.36 -15.24 24.59
N ALA A 8 -2.52 -16.17 25.05
CA ALA A 8 -1.07 -16.15 24.78
C ALA A 8 -0.73 -16.46 23.31
N GLU A 9 -1.43 -17.42 22.69
CA GLU A 9 -1.31 -17.78 21.27
C GLU A 9 -1.84 -16.65 20.36
N ARG A 10 -2.91 -15.96 20.78
CA ARG A 10 -3.43 -14.78 20.09
C ARG A 10 -2.47 -13.59 20.18
N LYS A 11 -1.84 -13.36 21.34
CA LYS A 11 -0.78 -12.33 21.50
C LYS A 11 0.46 -12.62 20.66
N ARG A 12 0.87 -13.89 20.51
CA ARG A 12 1.97 -14.28 19.60
C ARG A 12 1.61 -14.09 18.12
N ARG A 13 0.37 -14.35 17.72
CA ARG A 13 -0.10 -14.15 16.34
C ARG A 13 -0.18 -12.67 15.95
N VAL A 14 -0.48 -11.79 16.90
CA VAL A 14 -0.51 -10.33 16.69
C VAL A 14 0.90 -9.72 16.60
N ALA A 15 1.88 -10.26 17.33
CA ALA A 15 3.26 -9.76 17.30
C ALA A 15 3.96 -9.98 15.93
N LEU A 16 3.69 -11.10 15.24
CA LEU A 16 4.23 -11.37 13.90
C LEU A 16 3.63 -10.48 12.79
N THR A 17 2.48 -9.84 13.03
CA THR A 17 1.83 -8.93 12.06
C THR A 17 2.21 -7.45 12.24
N ILE A 18 2.94 -7.08 13.30
CA ILE A 18 3.23 -5.67 13.61
C ILE A 18 4.45 -5.12 12.82
N GLU A 19 5.42 -5.96 12.41
CA GLU A 19 6.52 -5.50 11.54
C GLU A 19 6.10 -5.21 10.08
N GLU A 20 5.04 -5.87 9.58
CA GLU A 20 4.54 -5.66 8.20
C GLU A 20 3.63 -4.43 8.05
N THR A 21 3.06 -3.90 9.14
CA THR A 21 1.89 -3.02 9.07
C THR A 21 2.17 -1.51 9.12
N CYS A 22 3.43 -1.08 9.28
CA CYS A 22 3.74 0.35 9.41
C CYS A 22 3.79 1.11 8.08
N MET A 23 4.20 0.49 6.96
CA MET A 23 4.44 1.20 5.68
C MET A 23 3.66 0.66 4.48
N CYS A 24 3.42 -0.65 4.40
CA CYS A 24 2.58 -1.24 3.34
C CYS A 24 1.09 -0.86 3.51
N ARG A 25 0.72 -0.16 4.59
CA ARG A 25 -0.64 0.31 4.87
C ARG A 25 -1.14 1.40 3.92
N ASN A 26 -0.26 2.00 3.11
CA ASN A 26 -0.59 3.11 2.21
C ASN A 26 -0.41 2.77 0.71
N ILE A 27 0.05 1.55 0.39
CA ILE A 27 0.05 1.06 -1.00
C ILE A 27 -1.34 0.51 -1.28
N LYS A 28 -2.13 1.23 -2.08
CA LYS A 28 -3.50 0.85 -2.42
C LYS A 28 -3.52 -0.09 -3.63
N PRO A 29 -4.44 -1.06 -3.71
CA PRO A 29 -4.73 -1.74 -4.96
C PRO A 29 -5.11 -0.72 -6.04
N LEU A 30 -4.52 -0.85 -7.24
CA LEU A 30 -4.73 0.08 -8.36
C LEU A 30 -5.55 -0.52 -9.51
N PHE A 31 -5.74 -1.84 -9.53
CA PHE A 31 -6.42 -2.56 -10.60
C PHE A 31 -7.96 -2.49 -10.49
N ASN A 32 -8.63 -2.41 -11.63
CA ASN A 32 -10.10 -2.47 -11.78
C ASN A 32 -10.87 -1.37 -11.01
N PHE A 33 -10.45 -0.11 -11.18
CA PHE A 33 -11.11 1.05 -10.59
C PHE A 33 -11.80 1.94 -11.63
N GLU A 34 -12.90 2.56 -11.22
CA GLU A 34 -13.58 3.63 -11.96
C GLU A 34 -13.62 4.91 -11.10
N PRO A 35 -13.11 6.06 -11.60
CA PRO A 35 -12.36 6.26 -12.85
C PRO A 35 -11.02 5.49 -12.90
N PRO A 36 -10.45 5.26 -14.10
CA PRO A 36 -9.23 4.46 -14.28
C PRO A 36 -8.05 5.06 -13.53
N VAL A 37 -7.05 4.23 -13.26
CA VAL A 37 -5.86 4.65 -12.52
C VAL A 37 -5.06 5.68 -13.31
N THR A 38 -4.55 6.70 -12.62
CA THR A 38 -3.68 7.72 -13.21
C THR A 38 -2.22 7.33 -13.06
N GLU A 39 -1.35 7.88 -13.93
CA GLU A 39 0.10 7.70 -13.85
C GLU A 39 0.65 8.19 -12.50
N ASP A 40 0.08 9.27 -11.93
CA ASP A 40 0.45 9.80 -10.62
C ASP A 40 0.15 8.83 -9.47
N ASP A 41 -0.94 8.07 -9.56
CA ASP A 41 -1.27 7.03 -8.58
C ASP A 41 -0.25 5.90 -8.63
N ILE A 42 0.15 5.49 -9.83
CA ILE A 42 1.16 4.45 -10.07
C ILE A 42 2.52 4.90 -9.56
N ARG A 43 2.92 6.14 -9.90
CA ARG A 43 4.17 6.76 -9.43
C ARG A 43 4.18 6.87 -7.90
N SER A 44 3.06 7.25 -7.30
CA SER A 44 2.91 7.36 -5.84
C SER A 44 3.04 6.00 -5.15
N ALA A 45 2.43 4.94 -5.71
CA ALA A 45 2.59 3.59 -5.20
C ALA A 45 4.05 3.10 -5.31
N SER A 46 4.69 3.38 -6.45
CA SER A 46 6.09 3.05 -6.71
C SER A 46 7.04 3.77 -5.73
N LEU A 47 6.78 5.04 -5.44
CA LEU A 47 7.51 5.80 -4.43
C LEU A 47 7.43 5.15 -3.04
N GLN A 48 6.24 4.72 -2.62
CA GLN A 48 6.08 4.05 -1.32
C GLN A 48 6.80 2.70 -1.28
N PHE A 49 6.80 1.96 -2.38
CA PHE A 49 7.57 0.72 -2.52
C PHE A 49 9.07 0.99 -2.36
N VAL A 50 9.63 1.95 -3.09
CA VAL A 50 11.06 2.29 -3.01
C VAL A 50 11.45 2.79 -1.62
N ARG A 51 10.61 3.58 -0.94
CA ARG A 51 10.83 3.98 0.46
C ARG A 51 10.91 2.78 1.40
N LYS A 52 10.03 1.79 1.20
CA LYS A 52 10.01 0.59 2.04
C LYS A 52 11.25 -0.27 1.80
N VAL A 53 11.64 -0.48 0.55
CA VAL A 53 12.80 -1.30 0.20
C VAL A 53 14.10 -0.63 0.62
N SER A 54 14.22 0.68 0.40
CA SER A 54 15.44 1.43 0.72
C SER A 54 15.60 1.76 2.21
N GLY A 55 14.50 1.80 2.98
CA GLY A 55 14.53 2.16 4.40
C GLY A 55 14.68 3.67 4.67
N PHE A 56 14.74 4.51 3.63
CA PHE A 56 14.82 5.97 3.76
C PHE A 56 13.55 6.62 3.24
N ASN A 57 12.98 7.55 4.00
CA ASN A 57 11.82 8.35 3.55
C ASN A 57 12.25 9.48 2.60
N LYS A 58 13.43 10.05 2.85
CA LYS A 58 14.09 11.06 2.04
C LYS A 58 15.49 10.58 1.67
N PRO A 59 15.83 10.40 0.38
CA PRO A 59 17.17 10.01 -0.02
C PRO A 59 18.18 11.13 0.29
N SER A 60 19.44 10.75 0.50
CA SER A 60 20.55 11.70 0.53
C SER A 60 20.83 12.22 -0.89
N LYS A 61 21.47 13.39 -1.02
CA LYS A 61 21.83 13.96 -2.33
C LYS A 61 22.61 12.99 -3.23
N ALA A 62 23.43 12.12 -2.64
CA ALA A 62 24.21 11.13 -3.37
C ALA A 62 23.35 10.00 -3.96
N ASN A 63 22.26 9.62 -3.26
CA ASN A 63 21.40 8.50 -3.66
C ASN A 63 20.11 8.95 -4.36
N GLU A 64 19.88 10.25 -4.50
CA GLU A 64 18.67 10.83 -5.05
C GLU A 64 18.44 10.38 -6.51
N ALA A 65 19.47 10.40 -7.33
CA ALA A 65 19.37 9.96 -8.73
C ALA A 65 18.97 8.48 -8.85
N ALA A 66 19.63 7.59 -8.10
CA ALA A 66 19.31 6.16 -8.09
C ALA A 66 17.92 5.88 -7.54
N PHE A 67 17.52 6.63 -6.50
CA PHE A 67 16.20 6.51 -5.89
C PHE A 67 15.09 6.91 -6.87
N LEU A 68 15.24 8.05 -7.56
CA LEU A 68 14.25 8.53 -8.52
C LEU A 68 14.17 7.61 -9.75
N ALA A 69 15.30 7.15 -10.27
CA ALA A 69 15.33 6.18 -11.37
C ALA A 69 14.58 4.89 -11.02
N ALA A 70 14.80 4.35 -9.81
CA ALA A 70 14.08 3.16 -9.35
C ALA A 70 12.55 3.39 -9.25
N VAL A 71 12.12 4.58 -8.82
CA VAL A 71 10.69 4.93 -8.77
C VAL A 71 10.09 4.94 -10.19
N ASP A 72 10.80 5.53 -11.15
CA ASP A 72 10.36 5.64 -12.55
C ASP A 72 10.27 4.27 -13.23
N GLU A 73 11.28 3.42 -13.05
CA GLU A 73 11.30 2.05 -13.60
C GLU A 73 10.15 1.20 -13.03
N ILE A 74 9.92 1.27 -11.72
CA ILE A 74 8.83 0.52 -11.08
C ILE A 74 7.47 1.05 -11.53
N ALA A 75 7.33 2.36 -11.73
CA ALA A 75 6.11 2.94 -12.27
C ALA A 75 5.81 2.38 -13.67
N ALA A 76 6.82 2.35 -14.55
CA ALA A 76 6.68 1.79 -15.90
C ALA A 76 6.30 0.30 -15.88
N VAL A 77 6.99 -0.51 -15.07
CA VAL A 77 6.66 -1.94 -14.91
C VAL A 77 5.25 -2.14 -14.37
N THR A 78 4.84 -1.32 -13.40
CA THR A 78 3.50 -1.39 -12.81
C THR A 78 2.41 -0.98 -13.82
N SER A 79 2.65 0.04 -14.63
CA SER A 79 1.73 0.47 -15.70
C SER A 79 1.53 -0.65 -16.73
N ASN A 80 2.61 -1.30 -17.14
CA ASN A 80 2.56 -2.46 -18.04
C ASN A 80 1.78 -3.63 -17.41
N LEU A 81 2.03 -3.93 -16.13
CA LEU A 81 1.28 -4.95 -15.40
C LEU A 81 -0.21 -4.64 -15.40
N LEU A 82 -0.61 -3.44 -14.98
CA LEU A 82 -2.02 -3.05 -14.89
C LEU A 82 -2.72 -3.08 -16.25
N SER A 83 -2.01 -2.74 -17.33
CA SER A 83 -2.53 -2.81 -18.70
C SER A 83 -2.69 -4.25 -19.21
N SER A 84 -1.89 -5.19 -18.69
CA SER A 84 -1.94 -6.61 -19.08
C SER A 84 -2.96 -7.45 -18.29
N LEU A 85 -3.47 -6.91 -17.17
CA LEU A 85 -4.41 -7.62 -16.33
C LEU A 85 -5.83 -7.51 -16.91
N GLU A 86 -6.48 -8.65 -17.09
CA GLU A 86 -7.88 -8.73 -17.51
C GLU A 86 -8.75 -9.19 -16.35
N THR A 87 -9.97 -8.67 -16.26
CA THR A 87 -10.94 -9.11 -15.26
C THR A 87 -12.37 -9.01 -15.79
N ASN A 88 -13.19 -9.98 -15.42
CA ASN A 88 -14.63 -9.98 -15.67
C ASN A 88 -15.43 -9.42 -14.48
N ALA A 89 -14.74 -9.02 -13.40
CA ALA A 89 -15.39 -8.46 -12.22
C ALA A 89 -15.84 -7.01 -12.47
N PRO A 90 -17.00 -6.58 -11.93
CA PRO A 90 -17.43 -5.19 -12.05
C PRO A 90 -16.37 -4.25 -11.45
N PRO A 91 -16.18 -3.06 -12.03
CA PRO A 91 -15.19 -2.10 -11.56
C PRO A 91 -15.50 -1.64 -10.13
N ARG A 92 -14.45 -1.45 -9.33
CA ARG A 92 -14.55 -0.89 -7.98
C ARG A 92 -14.65 0.62 -8.06
N ASN A 93 -15.62 1.21 -7.37
CA ASN A 93 -15.78 2.65 -7.33
C ASN A 93 -14.75 3.28 -6.39
N ARG A 94 -13.94 4.22 -6.91
CA ARG A 94 -12.95 4.96 -6.10
C ARG A 94 -13.60 5.76 -4.98
N ALA A 95 -14.73 6.42 -5.26
CA ALA A 95 -15.40 7.29 -4.29
C ALA A 95 -15.91 6.50 -3.07
N GLU A 96 -16.36 5.26 -3.29
CA GLU A 96 -16.81 4.37 -2.22
C GLU A 96 -15.65 3.89 -1.34
N GLU A 97 -14.51 3.54 -1.95
CA GLU A 97 -13.30 3.16 -1.19
C GLU A 97 -12.72 4.34 -0.40
N GLU A 98 -12.77 5.55 -0.95
CA GLU A 98 -12.37 6.78 -0.24
C GLU A 98 -13.30 7.08 0.93
N ALA A 99 -14.62 6.97 0.74
CA ALA A 99 -15.59 7.13 1.82
C ALA A 99 -15.37 6.09 2.94
N LEU A 100 -15.15 4.82 2.58
CA LEU A 100 -14.80 3.77 3.53
C LEU A 100 -13.47 4.06 4.25
N ALA A 101 -12.48 4.62 3.53
CA ALA A 101 -11.22 5.03 4.13
C ALA A 101 -11.39 6.19 5.12
N GLN A 102 -12.24 7.17 4.81
CA GLN A 102 -12.58 8.27 5.72
C GLN A 102 -13.29 7.77 6.97
N VAL A 103 -14.25 6.87 6.84
CA VAL A 103 -14.93 6.24 7.99
C VAL A 103 -13.94 5.47 8.87
N ARG A 104 -13.04 4.68 8.27
CA ARG A 104 -11.98 3.97 9.00
C ARG A 104 -10.99 4.93 9.67
N ALA A 105 -10.68 6.05 9.04
CA ALA A 105 -9.82 7.09 9.61
C ALA A 105 -10.48 7.76 10.81
N ALA A 106 -11.75 8.16 10.68
CA ALA A 106 -12.53 8.73 11.77
C ALA A 106 -12.57 7.79 12.99
N GLN A 107 -12.78 6.49 12.78
CA GLN A 107 -12.72 5.49 13.86
C GLN A 107 -11.35 5.41 14.56
N ARG A 108 -10.25 5.67 13.84
CA ARG A 108 -8.88 5.65 14.39
C ARG A 108 -8.55 6.92 15.18
N PHE A 109 -9.07 8.07 14.75
CA PHE A 109 -8.77 9.39 15.33
C PHE A 109 -9.84 9.91 16.31
N SER A 110 -10.91 9.15 16.55
CA SER A 110 -12.01 9.54 17.46
C SER A 110 -11.64 9.38 18.96
N LYS A 111 -10.40 9.70 19.36
CA LYS A 111 -9.95 9.65 20.75
C LYS A 111 -9.26 10.93 21.17
#